data_AF-F0WFW8-F1
#
_entry.id   AF-F0WFW8-F1
#
_cell.length_a   1.000
_cell.length_b   1.000
_cell.length_c   1.000
_cell.angle_alpha   90.00
_cell.angle_beta   90.00
_cell.angle_gamma   90.00
#
_symmetry.space_group_name_H-M   'P 1'
#
loop_
_entity.id
_entity.type
_entity.pdbx_description
1 polymer ?
#
loop_
_entity_poly.entity_id
_entity_poly.type
_entity_poly.pdbx_seq_one_letter_code
_entity_poly.pdbx_strand_id
1 'polypeptide(L)'
;MQGKAHSLRFFINRAAALKQFRDFQRVTAALPTSTRSDIRRQIRTEFEKCRFVEDDEQVQSLLRYGMEQLKHVSSLVHTAVPKQHPYKTTNVSQMHPSGQHDDRVKSSWPWNRT
;
A
#
# COMPACT_ATOMS: atom_id res chain seq x y z
N MET A 1 9.49 -0.96 -35.99
CA MET A 1 10.03 -0.93 -34.61
C MET A 1 10.06 -2.35 -34.08
N GLN A 2 11.24 -2.95 -33.94
CA GLN A 2 11.37 -4.29 -33.36
C GLN A 2 11.11 -4.17 -31.85
N GLY A 3 10.05 -4.81 -31.35
CA GLY A 3 9.76 -4.85 -29.93
C GLY A 3 10.81 -5.68 -29.21
N LYS A 4 11.53 -5.09 -28.26
CA LYS A 4 12.45 -5.83 -27.37
C LYS A 4 11.61 -6.81 -26.55
N ALA A 5 11.83 -8.10 -26.73
CA ALA A 5 11.17 -9.11 -25.92
C ALA A 5 11.70 -9.03 -24.48
N HIS A 6 10.81 -8.75 -23.53
CA HIS A 6 11.16 -8.71 -22.10
C HIS A 6 11.06 -10.11 -21.48
N SER A 7 11.98 -10.43 -20.56
CA SER A 7 11.96 -11.69 -19.82
C SER A 7 10.78 -11.73 -18.83
N LEU A 8 10.36 -12.93 -18.41
CA LEU A 8 9.40 -13.07 -17.31
C LEU A 8 9.90 -12.36 -16.03
N ARG A 9 11.20 -12.47 -15.76
CA ARG A 9 11.87 -11.85 -14.61
C ARG A 9 11.69 -10.34 -14.60
N PHE A 10 11.82 -9.69 -15.76
CA PHE A 10 11.57 -8.26 -15.94
C PHE A 10 10.16 -7.86 -15.48
N PHE A 11 9.12 -8.61 -15.89
CA PHE A 11 7.73 -8.31 -15.49
C PHE A 11 7.50 -8.53 -14.00
N ILE A 12 8.05 -9.61 -13.43
CA ILE A 12 7.98 -9.89 -11.98
C ILE A 12 8.64 -8.76 -11.19
N ASN A 13 9.84 -8.35 -11.61
CA ASN A 13 10.61 -7.27 -11.01
C ASN A 13 9.84 -5.95 -11.06
N ARG A 14 9.22 -5.64 -12.20
CA ARG A 14 8.41 -4.41 -12.35
C ARG A 14 7.15 -4.44 -11.49
N ALA A 15 6.46 -5.58 -11.42
CA ALA A 15 5.29 -5.75 -10.57
C ALA A 15 5.66 -5.59 -9.07
N ALA A 16 6.79 -6.14 -8.66
CA ALA A 16 7.32 -6.01 -7.30
C ALA A 16 7.65 -4.55 -6.96
N ALA A 17 8.33 -3.82 -7.85
CA ALA A 17 8.62 -2.39 -7.65
C ALA A 17 7.35 -1.56 -7.51
N LEU A 18 6.35 -1.80 -8.37
CA LEU A 18 5.05 -1.12 -8.27
C LEU A 18 4.32 -1.46 -6.97
N LYS A 19 4.40 -2.71 -6.51
CA LYS A 19 3.84 -3.10 -5.21
C LYS A 19 4.51 -2.34 -4.08
N GLN A 20 5.84 -2.31 -4.07
CA GLN A 20 6.62 -1.62 -3.05
C GLN A 20 6.30 -0.12 -3.00
N PHE A 21 6.18 0.55 -4.16
CA PHE A 21 5.74 1.94 -4.24
C PHE A 21 4.36 2.16 -3.61
N ARG A 22 3.39 1.27 -3.91
CA ARG A 22 2.05 1.34 -3.28
C ARG A 22 2.11 1.11 -1.78
N ASP A 23 2.98 0.24 -1.29
CA ASP A 23 3.13 -0.03 0.14
C ASP A 23 3.68 1.20 0.88
N PHE A 24 4.64 1.92 0.30
CA PHE A 24 5.07 3.24 0.79
C PHE A 24 3.91 4.26 0.87
N GLN A 25 3.06 4.32 -0.16
CA GLN A 25 1.91 5.22 -0.15
C GLN A 25 0.90 4.88 0.95
N ARG A 26 0.71 3.59 1.24
CA ARG A 26 -0.18 3.10 2.31
C ARG A 26 0.37 3.45 3.69
N VAL A 27 1.64 3.15 3.94
CA VAL A 27 2.29 3.44 5.24
C VAL A 27 2.23 4.94 5.54
N THR A 28 2.54 5.78 4.55
CA THR A 28 2.53 7.25 4.72
C THR A 28 1.13 7.86 4.79
N ALA A 29 0.06 7.09 4.56
CA ALA A 29 -1.31 7.62 4.58
C ALA A 29 -1.71 8.18 5.95
N ALA A 30 -1.19 7.61 7.03
CA ALA A 30 -1.48 8.01 8.41
C ALA A 30 -0.89 9.38 8.81
N LEU A 31 0.02 9.93 8.00
CA LEU A 31 0.66 11.22 8.29
C LEU A 31 -0.25 12.42 7.93
N PRO A 32 -0.05 13.57 8.59
CA PRO A 32 -0.69 14.83 8.21
C PRO A 32 -0.44 15.19 6.73
N THR A 33 -1.39 15.89 6.10
CA THR A 33 -1.39 16.13 4.65
C THR A 33 -0.13 16.83 4.13
N SER A 34 0.41 17.82 4.85
CA SER A 34 1.63 18.53 4.45
C SER A 34 2.83 17.57 4.42
N THR A 35 3.14 16.94 5.55
CA THR A 35 4.24 15.97 5.69
C THR A 35 4.10 14.78 4.75
N ARG A 36 2.89 14.24 4.61
CA ARG A 36 2.59 13.12 3.70
C ARG A 36 2.91 13.49 2.25
N SER A 37 2.58 14.69 1.82
CA SER A 37 2.80 15.15 0.43
C SER A 37 4.29 15.28 0.13
N ASP A 38 5.06 15.81 1.08
CA ASP A 38 6.52 15.92 0.97
C ASP A 38 7.20 14.56 0.88
N ILE A 39 6.86 13.64 1.79
CA ILE A 39 7.43 12.29 1.81
C ILE A 39 7.05 11.53 0.55
N ARG A 40 5.79 11.62 0.09
CA ARG A 40 5.36 10.96 -1.16
C ARG A 40 6.07 11.52 -2.39
N ARG A 41 6.35 12.83 -2.43
CA ARG A 41 7.15 13.45 -3.49
C ARG A 41 8.57 12.88 -3.48
N GLN A 42 9.22 12.81 -2.32
CA GLN A 42 10.56 12.26 -2.20
C GLN A 42 10.61 10.78 -2.62
N ILE A 43 9.67 9.96 -2.14
CA ILE A 43 9.57 8.55 -2.52
C ILE A 43 9.40 8.42 -4.04
N ARG A 44 8.54 9.24 -4.65
CA ARG A 44 8.40 9.24 -6.11
C ARG A 44 9.72 9.58 -6.80
N THR A 45 10.43 10.60 -6.36
CA THR A 45 11.72 10.99 -6.92
C THR A 45 12.72 9.84 -6.87
N GLU A 46 12.84 9.12 -5.75
CA GLU A 46 13.75 7.98 -5.65
C GLU A 46 13.37 6.84 -6.60
N PHE A 47 12.07 6.51 -6.73
CA PHE A 47 11.62 5.50 -7.68
C PHE A 47 11.88 5.91 -9.16
N GLU A 48 11.75 7.19 -9.49
CA GLU A 48 11.99 7.68 -10.86
C GLU A 48 13.49 7.65 -11.22
N LYS A 49 14.41 7.85 -10.26
CA LYS A 49 15.86 7.67 -10.49
C LYS A 49 16.21 6.26 -10.98
N CYS A 50 15.46 5.27 -10.53
CA CYS A 50 15.66 3.86 -10.90
C CYS A 50 14.74 3.39 -12.03
N ARG A 51 14.00 4.29 -12.69
CA ARG A 51 12.93 3.93 -13.65
C ARG A 51 13.40 3.02 -14.78
N PHE A 52 14.61 3.26 -15.28
CA PHE A 52 15.19 2.64 -16.48
C PHE A 52 16.22 1.55 -16.16
N VAL A 53 16.32 1.13 -14.89
CA VAL A 53 17.18 0.00 -14.52
C VAL A 53 16.53 -1.29 -15.06
N GLU A 54 17.21 -1.96 -15.99
CA GLU A 54 16.76 -3.21 -16.60
C GLU A 54 17.56 -4.43 -16.13
N ASP A 55 18.72 -4.23 -15.48
CA ASP A 55 19.53 -5.32 -14.96
C ASP A 55 18.85 -6.02 -13.79
N ASP A 56 18.60 -7.33 -13.92
CA ASP A 56 17.79 -8.07 -12.97
C ASP A 56 18.42 -8.13 -11.57
N GLU A 57 19.75 -8.23 -11.46
CA GLU A 57 20.45 -8.28 -10.17
C GLU A 57 20.44 -6.93 -9.47
N GLN A 58 20.63 -5.85 -10.23
CA GLN A 58 20.50 -4.49 -9.74
C GLN A 58 19.07 -4.20 -9.28
N VAL A 59 18.05 -4.59 -10.05
CA VAL A 59 16.65 -4.40 -9.63
C VAL A 59 16.35 -5.19 -8.36
N GLN A 60 16.82 -6.43 -8.23
CA GLN A 60 16.65 -7.21 -7.00
C GLN A 60 17.33 -6.55 -5.79
N SER A 61 18.53 -6.01 -5.97
CA SER A 61 19.24 -5.26 -4.93
C SER A 61 18.46 -4.00 -4.51
N LEU A 62 17.91 -3.26 -5.46
CA LEU A 62 17.06 -2.09 -5.21
C LEU A 62 15.75 -2.46 -4.51
N LEU A 63 15.13 -3.59 -4.89
CA LEU A 63 13.92 -4.08 -4.22
C LEU A 63 14.19 -4.45 -2.76
N ARG A 64 15.33 -5.08 -2.46
CA ARG A 64 15.75 -5.37 -1.08
C ARG A 64 15.97 -4.09 -0.29
N TYR A 65 16.74 -3.15 -0.86
CA TYR A 65 16.97 -1.84 -0.25
C TYR A 65 15.65 -1.10 0.03
N GLY A 66 14.75 -1.03 -0.95
CA GLY A 66 13.44 -0.40 -0.79
C GLY A 66 12.59 -1.05 0.31
N MET A 67 12.78 -2.34 0.58
CA MET A 67 12.04 -3.05 1.63
C MET A 67 12.58 -2.70 3.01
N GLU A 68 13.89 -2.54 3.15
CA GLU A 68 14.51 -2.03 4.36
C GLU A 68 14.09 -0.58 4.64
N GLN A 69 14.07 0.27 3.59
CA GLN A 69 13.56 1.64 3.70
C GLN A 69 12.08 1.68 4.09
N LEU A 70 11.25 0.79 3.54
CA LEU A 70 9.84 0.70 3.91
C LEU A 70 9.65 0.36 5.39
N LYS A 71 10.44 -0.57 5.94
CA LYS A 71 10.43 -0.89 7.38
C LYS A 71 10.80 0.33 8.22
N HIS A 72 11.83 1.07 7.81
CA HIS A 72 12.26 2.27 8.50
C HIS A 72 11.16 3.36 8.49
N VAL A 73 10.59 3.66 7.33
CA VAL A 73 9.49 4.62 7.18
C VAL A 73 8.28 4.18 8.01
N SER A 74 7.93 2.90 8.00
CA SER A 74 6.83 2.37 8.82
C SER A 74 7.07 2.60 10.30
N SER A 75 8.27 2.31 10.79
CA SER A 75 8.65 2.56 12.19
C SER A 75 8.51 4.03 12.56
N LEU A 76 9.03 4.94 11.74
CA LEU A 76 8.94 6.38 11.97
C LEU A 76 7.50 6.90 11.94
N VAL A 77 6.66 6.40 11.03
CA VAL A 77 5.24 6.76 10.99
C VAL A 77 4.52 6.26 12.25
N HIS A 78 4.82 5.05 12.69
CA HIS A 78 4.22 4.48 13.91
C HIS A 78 4.63 5.22 15.18
N THR A 79 5.83 5.80 15.25
CA THR A 79 6.25 6.61 16.39
C THR A 79 5.70 8.03 16.32
N ALA A 80 5.55 8.59 15.11
CA ALA A 80 5.03 9.94 14.90
C ALA A 80 3.50 10.06 15.08
N VAL A 81 2.75 8.99 14.82
CA VAL A 81 1.28 8.97 14.95
C VAL A 81 0.91 8.24 16.24
N PRO A 82 0.40 8.93 17.28
CA PRO A 82 -0.07 8.26 18.48
C PRO A 82 -1.18 7.26 18.11
N LYS A 83 -1.10 6.03 18.65
CA LYS A 83 -2.14 5.02 18.47
C LYS A 83 -3.46 5.61 18.98
N GLN A 84 -4.38 5.95 18.07
CA GLN A 84 -5.76 6.15 18.46
C GLN A 84 -6.30 4.79 18.88
N HIS A 85 -6.30 4.53 20.19
CA HIS A 85 -7.00 3.38 20.75
C HIS A 85 -8.48 3.54 20.37
N PRO A 86 -9.09 2.61 19.63
CA PRO A 86 -10.53 2.63 19.47
C PRO A 86 -11.10 2.44 20.87
N TYR A 87 -11.71 3.49 21.39
CA TYR A 87 -12.48 3.43 22.62
C TYR A 87 -13.47 2.27 22.47
N LYS A 88 -13.36 1.28 23.34
CA LYS A 88 -14.36 0.22 23.48
C LYS A 88 -15.65 0.91 23.91
N THR A 89 -16.55 1.15 22.96
CA THR A 89 -17.93 1.49 23.29
C THR A 89 -18.52 0.24 23.93
N THR A 90 -18.78 0.33 25.23
CA THR A 90 -19.51 -0.63 26.03
C THR A 90 -20.86 -0.92 25.36
N ASN A 91 -21.04 -2.14 24.87
CA ASN A 91 -22.32 -2.60 24.35
C ASN A 91 -23.34 -2.62 25.50
N VAL A 92 -24.28 -1.68 25.47
CA VAL A 92 -25.54 -1.77 26.19
C VAL A 92 -26.35 -2.90 25.55
N SER A 93 -26.65 -3.94 26.33
CA SER A 93 -27.57 -5.01 25.94
C SER A 93 -28.90 -4.41 25.49
N GLN A 94 -29.18 -4.51 24.19
CA GLN A 94 -30.49 -4.21 23.63
C GLN A 94 -31.09 -5.52 23.12
N MET A 95 -32.18 -5.93 23.76
CA MET A 95 -32.99 -7.12 23.47
C MET A 95 -33.47 -7.11 22.02
N HIS A 96 -33.34 -8.25 21.33
CA HIS A 96 -34.05 -8.54 20.09
C HIS A 96 -35.53 -8.85 20.37
N PRO A 97 -36.42 -8.56 19.41
CA PRO A 97 -37.11 -9.70 18.81
C PRO A 97 -37.15 -9.67 17.27
N SER A 98 -37.02 -10.89 16.73
CA SER A 98 -37.65 -11.43 15.53
C SER A 98 -37.55 -10.69 14.18
N GLY A 99 -36.81 -11.34 13.27
CA GLY A 99 -37.31 -11.66 11.93
C GLY A 99 -37.05 -10.65 10.83
N GLN A 100 -35.95 -10.85 10.07
CA GLN A 100 -35.96 -10.76 8.60
C GLN A 100 -34.59 -11.18 8.06
N HIS A 101 -34.64 -12.10 7.09
CA HIS A 101 -33.50 -12.64 6.36
C HIS A 101 -33.06 -11.56 5.35
N ASP A 102 -31.89 -10.94 5.54
CA ASP A 102 -31.38 -9.95 4.59
C ASP A 102 -29.97 -10.34 4.12
N ASP A 103 -29.93 -10.78 2.86
CA ASP A 103 -28.77 -11.08 2.01
C ASP A 103 -27.90 -9.83 1.70
N ARG A 104 -27.63 -9.01 2.71
CA ARG A 104 -26.99 -7.70 2.56
C ARG A 104 -25.48 -7.77 2.31
N VAL A 105 -24.86 -8.93 2.46
CA VAL A 105 -23.41 -9.12 2.28
C VAL A 105 -23.00 -9.28 0.81
N LYS A 106 -23.92 -9.66 -0.08
CA LYS A 106 -23.61 -9.89 -1.50
C LYS A 106 -23.54 -8.61 -2.35
N SER A 107 -24.05 -7.49 -1.83
CA SER A 107 -24.21 -6.25 -2.62
C SER A 107 -23.08 -5.22 -2.41
N SER A 108 -22.08 -5.52 -1.57
CA SER A 108 -21.02 -4.55 -1.21
C SER A 108 -19.74 -4.68 -2.06
N TRP A 109 -19.71 -5.54 -3.08
CA TRP A 109 -18.52 -5.70 -3.94
C TRP A 109 -18.62 -4.89 -5.23
N PRO A 110 -17.54 -4.19 -5.65
CA PRO A 110 -17.59 -3.17 -6.68
C PRO A 110 -17.79 -3.68 -8.12
N TRP A 111 -17.80 -5.00 -8.34
CA TRP A 111 -17.97 -5.62 -9.67
C TRP A 111 -19.42 -6.01 -10.00
N ASN A 112 -20.37 -5.87 -9.08
CA ASN A 112 -21.78 -6.26 -9.27
C ASN A 112 -22.68 -5.13 -9.79
N ARG A 113 -22.10 -4.14 -10.47
CA ARG A 113 -22.83 -3.07 -11.18
C ARG A 113 -22.56 -3.20 -12.67
N THR A 114 -23.41 -3.98 -13.34
CA THR A 114 -23.61 -3.99 -14.79
C THR A 114 -25.08 -4.14 -15.06
#